data_AF-A0A7R9R4G8-F1
#
_entry.id   AF-A0A7R9R4G8-F1
#
_cell.length_a   1.000
_cell.length_b   1.000
_cell.length_c   1.000
_cell.angle_alpha   90.00
_cell.angle_beta   90.00
_cell.angle_gamma   90.00
#
_symmetry.space_group_name_H-M   'P 1'
#
loop_
_entity.id
_entity.type
_entity.pdbx_description
1 polymer ?
#
loop_
_entity_poly.entity_id
_entity_poly.type
_entity_poly.pdbx_seq_one_letter_code
_entity_poly.pdbx_strand_id
1 'polypeptide(L)'
;MRLRAEFEFSLGAASDIVYRSVLPELGDQMLRSRVELVKRDDLLELMIESEDFTAMRAALNSTLRLMRIACELGRPHVLNTI
;
A
#
# COMPACT_ATOMS: atom_id res chain seq x y z
N MET A 1 20.01 -10.48 5.47
CA MET A 1 20.30 -9.74 4.22
C MET A 1 19.22 -8.69 4.10
N ARG A 2 19.53 -7.39 4.15
CA ARG A 2 18.47 -6.38 4.04
C ARG A 2 17.92 -6.35 2.62
N LEU A 3 16.62 -6.59 2.50
CA LEU A 3 15.86 -6.54 1.26
C LEU A 3 15.08 -5.24 1.21
N ARG A 4 14.96 -4.68 0.02
CA ARG A 4 14.17 -3.48 -0.24
C ARG A 4 13.32 -3.69 -1.49
N ALA A 5 12.05 -3.30 -1.41
CA ALA A 5 11.12 -3.31 -2.53
C ALA A 5 10.42 -1.95 -2.60
N GLU A 6 10.24 -1.45 -3.81
CA GLU A 6 9.64 -0.15 -4.09
C GLU A 6 8.56 -0.30 -5.16
N PHE A 7 7.43 0.37 -4.96
CA PHE A 7 6.31 0.37 -5.88
C PHE A 7 5.79 1.80 -6.04
N GLU A 8 5.44 2.14 -7.27
CA GLU A 8 4.78 3.40 -7.59
C GLU A 8 3.37 3.10 -8.13
N PHE A 9 2.38 3.84 -7.63
CA PHE A 9 1.00 3.72 -8.05
C PHE A 9 0.48 5.07 -8.53
N SER A 10 0.24 5.20 -9.84
CA SER A 10 -0.42 6.37 -10.42
C SER A 10 -1.94 6.24 -10.28
N LEU A 11 -2.51 6.93 -9.31
CA LEU A 11 -3.92 6.79 -8.92
C LEU A 11 -4.78 8.02 -9.25
N GLY A 12 -4.19 9.08 -9.78
CA GLY A 12 -4.94 10.27 -10.18
C GLY A 12 -5.66 10.89 -8.98
N ALA A 13 -6.92 11.28 -9.20
CA ALA A 13 -7.81 11.81 -8.16
C ALA A 13 -8.08 10.84 -7.00
N ALA A 14 -7.90 9.53 -7.19
CA ALA A 14 -8.13 8.53 -6.14
C ALA A 14 -6.96 8.40 -5.16
N SER A 15 -5.79 8.98 -5.46
CA SER A 15 -4.57 8.90 -4.64
C SER A 15 -4.80 9.29 -3.19
N ASP A 16 -5.58 10.35 -2.93
CA ASP A 16 -5.83 10.86 -1.58
C ASP A 16 -6.69 9.90 -0.74
N ILE A 17 -7.74 9.35 -1.35
CA ILE A 17 -8.65 8.39 -0.70
C ILE A 17 -7.89 7.10 -0.39
N VAL A 18 -7.11 6.59 -1.37
CA VAL A 18 -6.32 5.37 -1.18
C VAL A 18 -5.28 5.56 -0.09
N TYR A 19 -4.54 6.67 -0.12
CA TYR A 19 -3.53 6.97 0.90
C TYR A 19 -4.12 6.99 2.31
N ARG A 20 -5.20 7.75 2.52
CA ARG A 20 -5.84 7.88 3.83
C ARG A 20 -6.49 6.59 4.33
N SER A 21 -6.92 5.73 3.41
CA SER A 21 -7.49 4.41 3.74
C SER A 21 -6.42 3.42 4.19
N VAL A 22 -5.25 3.44 3.55
CA VAL A 22 -4.16 2.48 3.85
C VAL A 22 -3.31 2.92 5.04
N LEU A 23 -3.05 4.21 5.21
CA LEU A 23 -2.12 4.73 6.22
C LEU A 23 -2.38 4.21 7.66
N PRO A 24 -3.62 4.16 8.18
CA PRO A 24 -3.89 3.67 9.53
C PRO A 24 -3.47 2.21 9.74
N GLU A 25 -3.60 1.39 8.70
CA GLU A 25 -3.28 -0.04 8.73
C GLU A 25 -1.76 -0.30 8.69
N LEU A 26 -0.96 0.69 8.30
CA LEU A 26 0.51 0.59 8.28
C LEU A 26 1.16 0.87 9.64
N GLY A 27 0.39 1.40 10.60
CA GLY A 27 0.87 1.67 11.96
C GLY A 27 1.19 0.40 12.77
N ASP A 28 0.60 -0.74 12.39
CA ASP A 28 0.83 -2.04 13.02
C ASP A 28 2.06 -2.72 12.40
N GLN A 29 3.25 -2.12 12.63
CA GLN A 29 4.48 -2.55 11.98
C GLN A 29 4.88 -3.97 12.40
N MET A 30 5.17 -4.82 11.40
CA MET A 30 5.71 -6.16 11.67
C MET A 30 7.14 -6.04 12.20
N LEU A 31 7.47 -6.77 13.27
CA LEU A 31 8.77 -6.71 13.98
C LEU A 31 10.03 -6.80 13.09
N ARG A 32 9.93 -7.39 11.89
CA ARG A 32 11.05 -7.67 10.98
C ARG A 32 10.94 -6.97 9.62
N SER A 33 10.01 -6.04 9.46
CA SER A 33 9.88 -5.26 8.24
C SER A 33 9.33 -3.86 8.50
N ARG A 34 9.90 -2.88 7.81
CA ARG A 34 9.43 -1.50 7.83
C ARG A 34 8.67 -1.21 6.54
N VAL A 35 7.49 -0.62 6.67
CA VAL A 35 6.66 -0.20 5.55
C VAL A 35 6.48 1.31 5.61
N GLU A 36 6.72 1.98 4.49
CA GLU A 36 6.57 3.42 4.35
C GLU A 36 5.74 3.70 3.10
N LEU A 37 4.69 4.51 3.26
CA LEU A 37 3.82 4.94 2.18
C LEU A 37 3.85 6.47 2.13
N VAL A 38 4.21 7.01 0.97
CA VAL A 38 4.32 8.45 0.72
C VAL A 38 3.38 8.81 -0.42
N LYS A 39 2.65 9.92 -0.27
CA LYS A 39 1.85 10.50 -1.34
C LYS A 39 2.59 11.68 -1.96
N ARG A 40 2.67 11.72 -3.29
CA ARG A 40 3.18 12.85 -4.07
C ARG A 40 2.16 13.18 -5.16
N ASP A 41 1.45 14.29 -4.99
CA ASP A 41 0.38 14.71 -5.91
C ASP A 41 -0.63 13.59 -6.20
N ASP A 42 -0.57 12.99 -7.39
CA ASP A 42 -1.43 11.92 -7.88
C ASP A 42 -0.80 10.51 -7.84
N LEU A 43 0.39 10.40 -7.25
CA LEU A 43 1.18 9.19 -7.08
C LEU A 43 1.24 8.75 -5.62
N LEU A 44 1.28 7.44 -5.41
CA LEU A 44 1.68 6.83 -4.14
C LEU A 44 2.95 6.01 -4.32
N GLU A 45 3.92 6.24 -3.45
CA GLU A 45 5.17 5.50 -3.36
C GLU A 45 5.13 4.60 -2.12
N LEU A 46 5.24 3.29 -2.33
CA LEU A 46 5.31 2.29 -1.27
C LEU A 46 6.73 1.72 -1.21
N MET A 47 7.36 1.84 -0.05
CA MET A 47 8.68 1.27 0.23
C MET A 47 8.56 0.24 1.35
N ILE A 48 9.18 -0.93 1.15
CA ILE A 48 9.22 -2.00 2.13
C ILE A 48 10.68 -2.42 2.32
N GLU A 49 11.13 -2.43 3.57
CA GLU A 49 12.44 -2.95 3.97
C GLU A 49 12.26 -4.15 4.90
N SER A 50 13.08 -5.19 4.75
CA SER A 50 12.98 -6.43 5.53
C SER A 50 14.35 -7.07 5.78
N GLU A 51 14.47 -7.86 6.84
CA GLU A 51 15.71 -8.56 7.24
C GLU A 51 15.97 -9.86 6.45
N ASP A 52 14.91 -10.47 5.93
CA ASP A 52 14.93 -11.74 5.19
C ASP A 52 13.77 -11.85 4.18
N PHE A 53 13.84 -12.86 3.29
CA PHE A 53 12.84 -13.11 2.24
C PHE A 53 11.47 -13.51 2.78
N THR A 54 11.41 -14.18 3.94
CA THR A 54 10.15 -14.61 4.55
C THR A 54 9.39 -13.40 5.08
N ALA A 55 10.07 -12.52 5.81
CA ALA A 55 9.51 -11.26 6.29
C ALA A 55 9.14 -10.33 5.12
N MET A 56 9.95 -10.29 4.05
CA MET A 56 9.64 -9.49 2.85
C MET A 56 8.35 -10.00 2.18
N ARG A 57 8.21 -11.30 2.01
CA ARG A 57 6.98 -11.91 1.46
C ARG A 57 5.75 -11.61 2.32
N ALA A 58 5.89 -11.67 3.64
CA ALA A 58 4.79 -11.35 4.54
C ALA A 58 4.36 -9.88 4.41
N ALA A 59 5.34 -8.96 4.45
CA ALA A 59 5.10 -7.53 4.31
C ALA A 59 4.47 -7.16 2.96
N LEU A 60 4.98 -7.73 1.86
CA LEU A 60 4.40 -7.55 0.52
C LEU A 60 2.96 -8.05 0.46
N ASN A 61 2.69 -9.26 0.96
CA ASN A 61 1.36 -9.84 0.91
C ASN A 61 0.31 -9.04 1.69
N SER A 62 0.68 -8.53 2.87
CA SER A 62 -0.21 -7.70 3.66
C SER A 62 -0.43 -6.35 2.98
N THR A 63 0.65 -5.68 2.59
CA THR A 63 0.57 -4.29 2.11
C THR A 63 -0.03 -4.19 0.70
N LEU A 64 0.38 -5.04 -0.23
CA LEU A 64 -0.17 -5.02 -1.60
C LEU A 64 -1.66 -5.43 -1.62
N ARG A 65 -2.09 -6.28 -0.67
CA ARG A 65 -3.50 -6.61 -0.51
C ARG A 65 -4.32 -5.42 -0.03
N LEU A 66 -3.83 -4.68 0.99
CA LEU A 66 -4.47 -3.46 1.47
C LEU A 66 -4.57 -2.41 0.36
N MET A 67 -3.46 -2.16 -0.35
CA MET A 67 -3.43 -1.26 -1.51
C MET A 67 -4.47 -1.65 -2.55
N ARG A 68 -4.57 -2.94 -2.90
CA ARG A 68 -5.57 -3.42 -3.85
C ARG A 68 -7.00 -3.13 -3.40
N ILE A 69 -7.33 -3.43 -2.13
CA ILE A 69 -8.67 -3.17 -1.58
C ILE A 69 -8.98 -1.67 -1.62
N ALA A 70 -8.05 -0.83 -1.17
CA ALA A 70 -8.22 0.62 -1.18
C ALA A 70 -8.40 1.18 -2.60
N CYS A 71 -7.65 0.67 -3.58
CA CYS A 71 -7.82 1.04 -4.99
C CYS A 71 -9.20 0.67 -5.53
N GLU A 72 -9.76 -0.49 -5.18
CA GLU A 72 -11.12 -0.86 -5.59
C GLU A 72 -12.18 0.05 -4.94
N LEU A 73 -11.99 0.44 -3.67
CA LEU A 73 -12.88 1.39 -3.00
C LEU A 73 -12.77 2.81 -3.58
N GLY A 74 -11.58 3.22 -4.00
CA GLY A 74 -11.31 4.53 -4.59
C GLY A 74 -11.77 4.65 -6.05
N ARG A 75 -12.09 3.54 -6.72
CA ARG A 75 -12.75 3.58 -8.02
C ARG A 75 -14.20 4.01 -7.81
N PRO A 76 -14.67 5.08 -8.49
CA PRO A 76 -16.09 5.38 -8.50
C PRO A 76 -16.80 4.16 -9.09
N HIS A 77 -17.46 3.40 -8.22
CA HIS A 77 -18.38 2.38 -8.66
C HIS A 77 -19.46 3.14 -9.43
N VAL A 78 -19.49 2.97 -10.75
CA VAL A 78 -20.76 3.05 -11.45
C VAL A 78 -21.63 2.04 -10.71
N LEU A 79 -22.52 2.55 -9.87
CA LEU A 79 -23.43 1.78 -9.05
C LEU A 79 -24.09 0.77 -9.98
N ASN A 80 -23.63 -0.48 -9.95
CA ASN A 80 -24.43 -1.57 -10.46
C ASN A 80 -25.57 -1.69 -9.45
N THR A 81 -26.67 -1.05 -9.82
CA THR A 81 -28.00 -1.20 -9.25
C THR A 81 -28.21 -2.67 -8.91
N ILE A 82 -28.40 -2.94 -7.62
CA ILE A 82 -29.08 -4.15 -7.15
C ILE A 82 -30.56 -3.82 -7.09
#